data_AF-A0A314YZ11-F1
#
_entry.id   AF-A0A314YZ11-F1
#
_cell.length_a   1.000
_cell.length_b   1.000
_cell.length_c   1.000
_cell.angle_alpha   90.00
_cell.angle_beta   90.00
_cell.angle_gamma   90.00
#
_symmetry.space_group_name_H-M   'P 1'
#
loop_
_entity.id
_entity.type
_entity.pdbx_description
1 polymer ?
#
loop_
_entity_poly.entity_id
_entity_poly.type
_entity_poly.pdbx_seq_one_letter_code
_entity_poly.pdbx_strand_id
1 'polypeptide(L)'
;MPKNLSSVAEAMTAFMQIIGLAKESLRKILLRGEFEEYSEDRRMHCTARLVEMLNQYSDALHKCDESDPKNNFLVEEIKVLEEVKGICLPNFLPRNAFLTILQGKVRAISSIPIGFVEQVWTYIEEVVISLLMRHSDNYYQLQLCARQAGPNLMAKMKERSIKWMTEIVDMEKLTDYTCDPEYVAEWNRLMAHQNAFIEGVLGDKERPSTITIEGIGEVEVEGLRRYPLMLPQAFDLKMRMAAYWKVVMRRFVDFMALHLQLSISNLVNKEMEAEIVNELMGPYGGGIERMLEESPAVAVKREKLNKSIKKLRDSKEVVAKIMDSFICYVD
;
A
#
# COMPACT_ATOMS: atom_id res chain seq x y z
N MET A 1 -25.18 -13.40 25.98
CA MET A 1 -24.15 -14.44 26.23
C MET A 1 -24.01 -15.24 24.95
N PRO A 2 -22.80 -15.45 24.43
CA PRO A 2 -22.62 -16.28 23.24
C PRO A 2 -23.13 -17.70 23.48
N LYS A 3 -23.53 -18.39 22.41
CA LYS A 3 -23.97 -19.78 22.49
C LYS A 3 -22.77 -20.63 22.92
N ASN A 4 -22.96 -21.51 23.92
CA ASN A 4 -21.91 -22.48 24.26
C ASN A 4 -21.84 -23.50 23.11
N LEU A 5 -20.64 -23.77 22.61
CA LEU A 5 -20.42 -24.73 21.53
C LEU A 5 -20.33 -26.12 22.15
N SER A 6 -21.25 -27.02 21.78
CA SER A 6 -21.39 -28.33 22.41
C SER A 6 -20.88 -29.49 21.56
N SER A 7 -20.57 -29.23 20.29
CA SER A 7 -20.04 -30.23 19.37
C SER A 7 -19.08 -29.63 18.35
N VAL A 8 -18.23 -30.48 17.78
CA VAL A 8 -17.30 -30.16 16.69
C VAL A 8 -18.03 -29.55 15.48
N ALA A 9 -19.21 -30.07 15.15
CA ALA A 9 -20.00 -29.54 14.03
C ALA A 9 -20.51 -28.11 14.31
N GLU A 10 -20.94 -27.83 15.55
CA GLU A 10 -21.33 -26.47 15.96
C GLU A 10 -20.13 -25.52 15.95
N ALA A 11 -18.96 -25.97 16.42
CA ALA A 11 -17.73 -25.19 16.41
C ALA A 11 -17.28 -24.84 15.00
N MET A 12 -17.28 -25.82 14.07
CA MET A 12 -16.95 -25.58 12.66
C MET A 12 -17.93 -24.63 11.99
N THR A 13 -19.22 -24.76 12.28
CA THR A 13 -20.25 -23.86 11.75
C THR A 13 -20.05 -22.43 12.24
N ALA A 14 -19.81 -22.25 13.54
CA ALA A 14 -19.54 -20.94 14.13
C ALA A 14 -18.27 -20.31 13.54
N PHE A 15 -17.19 -21.11 13.40
CA PHE A 15 -15.96 -20.68 12.76
C PHE A 15 -16.20 -20.14 11.34
N MET A 16 -16.83 -20.95 10.48
CA MET A 16 -17.10 -20.57 9.09
C MET A 16 -17.98 -19.33 9.00
N GLN A 17 -18.96 -19.19 9.89
CA GLN A 17 -19.80 -17.99 9.95
C GLN A 17 -19.00 -16.75 10.34
N ILE A 18 -18.17 -16.81 11.38
CA ILE A 18 -17.37 -15.67 11.85
C ILE A 18 -16.36 -15.24 10.79
N ILE A 19 -15.62 -16.20 10.22
CA ILE A 19 -14.65 -15.90 9.16
C ILE A 19 -15.35 -15.40 7.92
N GLY A 20 -16.51 -15.95 7.56
CA GLY A 20 -17.34 -15.46 6.45
C GLY A 20 -17.76 -14.00 6.64
N LEU A 21 -18.21 -13.63 7.83
CA LEU A 21 -18.57 -12.24 8.18
C LEU A 21 -17.35 -11.33 8.13
N ALA A 22 -16.22 -11.73 8.72
CA ALA A 22 -15.00 -10.95 8.70
C ALA A 22 -14.48 -10.71 7.26
N LYS A 23 -14.49 -11.76 6.43
CA LYS A 23 -14.15 -11.64 4.99
C LYS A 23 -15.06 -10.64 4.30
N GLU A 24 -16.37 -10.71 4.54
CA GLU A 24 -17.30 -9.80 3.89
C GLU A 24 -17.11 -8.35 4.34
N SER A 25 -16.93 -8.10 5.64
CA SER A 25 -16.60 -6.76 6.12
C SER A 25 -15.29 -6.23 5.52
N LEU A 26 -14.25 -7.07 5.39
CA LEU A 26 -13.00 -6.69 4.72
C LEU A 26 -13.20 -6.38 3.23
N ARG A 27 -13.99 -7.17 2.50
CA ARG A 27 -14.31 -6.86 1.09
C ARG A 27 -14.98 -5.50 0.97
N LYS A 28 -15.94 -5.22 1.86
CA LYS A 28 -16.66 -3.96 1.88
C LYS A 28 -15.70 -2.79 2.06
N ILE A 29 -14.90 -2.80 3.12
CA ILE A 29 -14.08 -1.64 3.48
C ILE A 29 -12.79 -1.50 2.64
N LEU A 30 -12.13 -2.61 2.24
CA LEU A 30 -10.85 -2.58 1.52
C LEU A 30 -10.98 -2.64 0.00
N LEU A 31 -12.06 -3.24 -0.54
CA LEU A 31 -12.21 -3.45 -1.98
C LEU A 31 -13.36 -2.65 -2.59
N ARG A 32 -14.51 -2.54 -1.91
CA ARG A 32 -15.72 -1.92 -2.48
C ARG A 32 -15.95 -0.47 -2.03
N GLY A 33 -15.32 -0.06 -0.94
CA GLY A 33 -15.56 1.27 -0.35
C GLY A 33 -16.91 1.40 0.35
N GLU A 34 -17.52 0.27 0.73
CA GLU A 34 -18.71 0.21 1.58
C GLU A 34 -18.26 0.29 3.04
N PHE A 35 -18.56 1.39 3.74
CA PHE A 35 -18.07 1.67 5.10
C PHE A 35 -19.19 1.92 6.12
N GLU A 36 -20.45 1.62 5.77
CA GLU A 36 -21.62 1.87 6.61
C GLU A 36 -21.52 1.17 7.97
N GLU A 37 -20.89 0.00 8.04
CA GLU A 37 -20.63 -0.74 9.29
C GLU A 37 -19.68 0.03 10.24
N TYR A 38 -18.91 0.98 9.72
CA TYR A 38 -17.87 1.73 10.42
C TYR A 38 -17.96 3.24 10.15
N SER A 39 -19.18 3.80 10.08
CA SER A 39 -19.41 5.21 9.72
C SER A 39 -18.58 6.20 10.54
N GLU A 40 -18.47 5.97 11.86
CA GLU A 40 -17.77 6.85 12.79
C GLU A 40 -16.25 6.62 12.85
N ASP A 41 -15.76 5.49 12.32
CA ASP A 41 -14.35 5.15 12.36
C ASP A 41 -13.68 5.42 11.01
N ARG A 42 -13.15 6.64 10.87
CA ARG A 42 -12.43 7.08 9.67
C ARG A 42 -11.26 6.16 9.29
N ARG A 43 -10.66 5.43 10.24
CA ARG A 43 -9.57 4.50 9.93
C ARG A 43 -10.05 3.29 9.14
N MET A 44 -11.33 2.93 9.28
CA MET A 44 -11.97 1.82 8.58
C MET A 44 -12.51 2.22 7.21
N HIS A 45 -12.42 3.50 6.82
CA HIS A 45 -12.76 3.98 5.47
C HIS A 45 -11.61 3.66 4.51
N CYS A 46 -11.30 2.37 4.36
CA CYS A 46 -9.97 1.94 3.93
C CYS A 46 -9.65 2.30 2.49
N THR A 47 -10.60 2.20 1.56
CA THR A 47 -10.40 2.64 0.17
C THR A 47 -9.97 4.12 0.10
N ALA A 48 -10.60 4.99 0.89
CA ALA A 48 -10.24 6.40 0.96
C ALA A 48 -8.84 6.60 1.57
N ARG A 49 -8.50 5.84 2.63
CA ARG A 49 -7.15 5.90 3.23
C ARG A 49 -6.07 5.44 2.24
N LEU A 50 -6.32 4.36 1.50
CA LEU A 50 -5.38 3.85 0.50
C LEU A 50 -5.15 4.85 -0.64
N VAL A 51 -6.20 5.54 -1.11
CA VAL A 51 -6.06 6.61 -2.11
C VAL A 51 -5.24 7.77 -1.56
N GLU A 52 -5.48 8.20 -0.32
CA GLU A 52 -4.67 9.25 0.32
C GLU A 52 -3.19 8.84 0.41
N MET A 53 -2.89 7.59 0.77
CA MET A 53 -1.53 7.07 0.81
C MET A 53 -0.88 7.06 -0.59
N LEU A 54 -1.61 6.64 -1.64
CA LEU A 54 -1.12 6.68 -3.03
C LEU A 54 -0.84 8.12 -3.49
N ASN A 55 -1.69 9.09 -3.11
CA ASN A 55 -1.46 10.49 -3.42
C ASN A 55 -0.21 11.02 -2.69
N GLN A 56 -0.03 10.67 -1.42
CA GLN A 56 1.18 11.02 -0.66
C GLN A 56 2.44 10.40 -1.26
N TYR A 57 2.34 9.16 -1.75
CA TYR A 57 3.43 8.50 -2.47
C TYR A 57 3.78 9.20 -3.78
N SER A 58 2.78 9.56 -4.58
CA SER A 58 2.98 10.37 -5.78
C SER A 58 3.67 11.70 -5.44
N ASP A 59 3.19 12.41 -4.42
CA ASP A 59 3.80 13.65 -3.96
C ASP A 59 5.27 13.46 -3.53
N ALA A 60 5.57 12.37 -2.82
CA ALA A 60 6.93 12.06 -2.38
C ALA A 60 7.89 11.82 -3.57
N LEU A 61 7.42 11.12 -4.61
CA LEU A 61 8.18 10.94 -5.85
C LEU A 61 8.46 12.28 -6.54
N HIS A 62 7.47 13.18 -6.62
CA HIS A 62 7.60 14.46 -7.29
C HIS A 62 8.44 15.49 -6.52
N LYS A 63 8.46 15.43 -5.18
CA LYS A 63 9.22 16.34 -4.32
C LYS A 63 10.68 15.93 -4.12
N CYS A 64 11.08 14.77 -4.62
CA CYS A 64 12.45 14.28 -4.52
C CYS A 64 13.42 15.19 -5.30
N ASP A 65 14.65 15.36 -4.81
CA ASP A 65 15.62 16.26 -5.46
C ASP A 65 15.98 15.78 -6.88
N GLU A 66 15.95 14.47 -7.12
CA GLU A 66 16.14 13.88 -8.44
C GLU A 66 14.99 14.20 -9.40
N SER A 67 13.85 14.61 -8.88
CA SER A 67 12.69 15.03 -9.66
C SER A 67 12.71 16.50 -10.04
N ASP A 68 13.58 17.31 -9.43
CA ASP A 68 13.75 18.71 -9.81
C ASP A 68 14.63 18.80 -11.08
N PRO A 69 14.08 19.22 -12.23
CA PRO A 69 14.87 19.37 -13.44
C PRO A 69 15.91 20.49 -13.37
N LYS A 70 15.81 21.44 -12.42
CA LYS A 70 16.77 22.54 -12.25
C LYS A 70 18.03 22.11 -11.52
N ASN A 71 17.93 21.07 -10.70
CA ASN A 71 19.05 20.62 -9.88
C ASN A 71 20.24 20.21 -10.77
N ASN A 72 21.42 20.78 -10.49
CA ASN A 72 22.66 20.60 -11.25
C ASN A 72 22.47 20.65 -12.77
N PHE A 73 21.71 21.64 -13.26
CA PHE A 73 21.29 21.74 -14.66
C PHE A 73 22.46 21.55 -15.65
N LEU A 74 22.34 20.55 -16.53
CA LEU A 74 23.30 20.12 -17.56
C LEU A 74 24.66 19.63 -17.05
N VAL A 75 24.95 19.66 -15.75
CA VAL A 75 26.24 19.21 -15.21
C VAL A 75 26.40 17.69 -15.36
N GLU A 76 25.38 16.93 -14.96
CA GLU A 76 25.38 15.47 -15.09
C GLU A 76 25.35 15.05 -16.56
N GLU A 77 24.52 15.69 -17.38
CA GLU A 77 24.43 15.41 -18.81
C GLU A 77 25.76 15.63 -19.52
N ILE A 78 26.44 16.75 -19.26
CA ILE A 78 27.76 17.04 -19.83
C ILE A 78 28.76 15.98 -19.37
N LYS A 79 28.84 15.68 -18.07
CA LYS A 79 29.77 14.69 -17.53
C LYS A 79 29.60 13.32 -18.20
N VAL A 80 28.37 12.82 -18.26
CA VAL A 80 28.10 11.51 -18.90
C VAL A 80 28.44 11.56 -20.38
N LEU A 81 28.09 12.64 -21.09
CA LEU A 81 28.46 12.82 -22.49
C LEU A 81 29.98 12.87 -22.71
N GLU A 82 30.77 13.33 -21.74
CA GLU A 82 32.24 13.26 -21.80
C GLU A 82 32.76 11.84 -21.63
N GLU A 83 32.19 11.08 -20.71
CA GLU A 83 32.60 9.70 -20.41
C GLU A 83 32.25 8.72 -21.54
N VAL A 84 31.15 8.95 -22.26
CA VAL A 84 30.74 8.09 -23.38
C VAL A 84 31.35 8.49 -24.73
N LYS A 85 32.27 9.47 -24.76
CA LYS A 85 32.95 9.87 -26.01
C LYS A 85 33.67 8.67 -26.63
N GLY A 86 33.27 8.34 -27.85
CA GLY A 86 33.91 7.29 -28.65
C GLY A 86 34.58 7.87 -29.90
N ILE A 87 35.27 7.00 -30.64
CA ILE A 87 35.76 7.31 -32.00
C ILE A 87 34.56 7.19 -32.96
N CYS A 88 33.71 8.20 -32.99
CA CYS A 88 32.48 8.23 -33.78
C CYS A 88 32.19 9.63 -34.34
N LEU A 89 31.17 9.73 -35.20
CA LEU A 89 30.73 11.02 -35.72
C LEU A 89 30.20 11.91 -34.59
N PRO A 90 30.51 13.22 -34.62
CA PRO A 90 29.90 14.17 -33.70
C PRO A 90 28.39 14.30 -33.99
N ASN A 91 27.63 14.81 -33.00
CA ASN A 91 26.19 15.14 -33.10
C ASN A 91 25.20 13.96 -33.04
N PHE A 92 25.63 12.77 -32.65
CA PHE A 92 24.71 11.69 -32.26
C PHE A 92 24.54 11.67 -30.75
N LEU A 93 23.29 11.59 -30.28
CA LEU A 93 23.00 11.41 -28.86
C LEU A 93 23.18 9.93 -28.48
N PRO A 94 24.16 9.56 -27.65
CA PRO A 94 24.38 8.16 -27.30
C PRO A 94 23.27 7.67 -26.37
N ARG A 95 22.52 6.63 -26.77
CA ARG A 95 21.48 6.01 -25.92
C ARG A 95 22.01 5.61 -24.54
N ASN A 96 23.26 5.14 -24.47
CA ASN A 96 23.89 4.78 -23.21
C ASN A 96 24.05 5.97 -22.25
N ALA A 97 24.20 7.20 -22.75
CA ALA A 97 24.23 8.39 -21.90
C ALA A 97 22.88 8.58 -21.18
N PHE A 98 21.79 8.44 -21.94
CA PHE A 98 20.43 8.51 -21.39
C PHE A 98 20.20 7.41 -20.34
N LEU A 99 20.55 6.16 -20.66
CA LEU A 99 20.38 5.04 -19.74
C LEU A 99 21.22 5.19 -18.47
N THR A 100 22.43 5.73 -18.56
CA THR A 100 23.29 5.97 -17.38
C THR A 100 22.61 6.94 -16.41
N ILE A 101 22.06 8.04 -16.92
CA ILE A 101 21.34 9.03 -16.11
C ILE A 101 20.05 8.42 -15.55
N LEU A 102 19.26 7.73 -16.38
CA LEU A 102 18.03 7.05 -15.94
C LEU A 102 18.31 6.10 -14.76
N GLN A 103 19.33 5.25 -14.89
CA GLN A 103 19.73 4.30 -13.87
C GLN A 103 20.18 4.98 -12.57
N GLY A 104 20.90 6.10 -12.67
CA GLY A 104 21.28 6.92 -11.53
C GLY A 104 20.05 7.43 -10.77
N LYS A 105 19.12 8.06 -11.49
CA LYS A 105 17.89 8.62 -10.90
C LYS A 105 16.99 7.56 -10.29
N VAL A 106 16.74 6.45 -11.01
CA VAL A 106 15.90 5.35 -10.49
C VAL A 106 16.53 4.71 -9.25
N ARG A 107 17.86 4.58 -9.21
CA ARG A 107 18.57 4.06 -8.02
C ARG A 107 18.39 4.98 -6.82
N ALA A 108 18.50 6.29 -7.01
CA ALA A 108 18.38 7.27 -5.95
C ALA A 108 16.98 7.26 -5.30
N ILE A 109 15.92 7.11 -6.09
CA ILE A 109 14.54 7.08 -5.56
C ILE A 109 14.08 5.68 -5.09
N SER A 110 14.91 4.65 -5.23
CA SER A 110 14.49 3.24 -5.03
C SER A 110 13.92 2.91 -3.65
N SER A 111 14.31 3.67 -2.63
CA SER A 111 13.79 3.52 -1.26
C SER A 111 12.36 4.04 -1.09
N ILE A 112 11.90 4.99 -1.92
CA ILE A 112 10.57 5.61 -1.78
C ILE A 112 9.45 4.61 -2.08
N PRO A 113 9.43 3.90 -3.24
CA PRO A 113 8.43 2.87 -3.50
C PRO A 113 8.44 1.74 -2.47
N ILE A 114 9.62 1.33 -2.01
CA ILE A 114 9.77 0.25 -1.02
C ILE A 114 9.18 0.70 0.34
N GLY A 115 9.54 1.90 0.81
CA GLY A 115 9.01 2.46 2.05
C GLY A 115 7.49 2.62 2.03
N PHE A 116 6.92 3.01 0.89
CA PHE A 116 5.47 3.07 0.70
C PHE A 116 4.79 1.69 0.91
N VAL A 117 5.37 0.62 0.35
CA VAL A 117 4.85 -0.74 0.54
C VAL A 117 4.81 -1.10 2.02
N GLU A 118 5.85 -0.76 2.77
CA GLU A 118 5.90 -1.02 4.21
C GLU A 118 4.78 -0.29 4.97
N GLN A 119 4.58 1.00 4.66
CA GLN A 119 3.57 1.83 5.29
C GLN A 119 2.16 1.30 5.03
N VAL A 120 1.84 0.95 3.78
CA VAL A 120 0.52 0.43 3.39
C VAL A 120 0.22 -0.90 4.08
N TRP A 121 1.17 -1.84 4.08
CA TRP A 121 0.95 -3.14 4.71
C TRP A 121 0.83 -3.05 6.22
N THR A 122 1.53 -2.12 6.86
CA THR A 122 1.35 -1.83 8.30
C THR A 122 -0.08 -1.36 8.59
N TYR A 123 -0.61 -0.45 7.77
CA TYR A 123 -2.00 0.00 7.88
C TYR A 123 -3.02 -1.13 7.66
N ILE A 124 -2.83 -1.95 6.62
CA ILE A 124 -3.71 -3.08 6.32
C ILE A 124 -3.69 -4.11 7.46
N GLU A 125 -2.51 -4.38 8.02
CA GLU A 125 -2.35 -5.27 9.18
C GLU A 125 -3.19 -4.82 10.36
N GLU A 126 -3.11 -3.54 10.73
CA GLU A 126 -3.90 -2.97 11.82
C GLU A 126 -5.41 -3.13 11.58
N VAL A 127 -5.88 -2.87 10.35
CA VAL A 127 -7.29 -3.02 9.96
C VAL A 127 -7.74 -4.47 10.07
N VAL A 128 -6.98 -5.40 9.47
CA VAL A 128 -7.32 -6.83 9.42
C VAL A 128 -7.35 -7.42 10.83
N ILE A 129 -6.34 -7.14 11.65
CA ILE A 129 -6.28 -7.64 13.04
C ILE A 129 -7.44 -7.07 13.85
N SER A 130 -7.69 -5.76 13.78
CA SER A 130 -8.77 -5.11 14.53
C SER A 130 -10.13 -5.70 14.19
N LEU A 131 -10.38 -5.95 12.90
CA LEU A 131 -11.64 -6.50 12.43
C LEU A 131 -11.81 -7.97 12.80
N LEU A 132 -10.76 -8.79 12.67
CA LEU A 132 -10.79 -10.19 13.12
C LEU A 132 -11.07 -10.28 14.62
N MET A 133 -10.43 -9.42 15.42
CA MET A 133 -10.64 -9.35 16.87
C MET A 133 -12.08 -8.98 17.24
N ARG A 134 -12.70 -8.05 16.49
CA ARG A 134 -14.10 -7.62 16.68
C ARG A 134 -15.10 -8.74 16.39
N HIS A 135 -14.94 -9.43 15.26
CA HIS A 135 -15.83 -10.52 14.86
C HIS A 135 -15.68 -11.78 15.71
N SER A 136 -14.51 -11.97 16.35
CA SER A 136 -14.23 -13.11 17.22
C SER A 136 -14.34 -12.81 18.73
N ASP A 137 -14.88 -11.65 19.14
CA ASP A 137 -14.95 -11.21 20.56
C ASP A 137 -15.55 -12.25 21.53
N ASN A 138 -16.50 -13.04 21.03
CA ASN A 138 -17.17 -14.07 21.82
C ASN A 138 -16.43 -15.42 21.86
N TYR A 139 -15.37 -15.60 21.08
CA TYR A 139 -14.69 -16.86 20.84
C TYR A 139 -13.18 -16.70 21.01
N TYR A 140 -12.73 -16.88 22.26
CA TYR A 140 -11.33 -16.68 22.67
C TYR A 140 -10.31 -17.44 21.81
N GLN A 141 -10.58 -18.69 21.48
CA GLN A 141 -9.65 -19.50 20.69
C GLN A 141 -9.50 -18.97 19.26
N LEU A 142 -10.56 -18.42 18.68
CA LEU A 142 -10.50 -17.79 17.36
C LEU A 142 -9.72 -16.48 17.39
N GLN A 143 -9.87 -15.68 18.46
CA GLN A 143 -9.03 -14.50 18.68
C GLN A 143 -7.55 -14.87 18.81
N LEU A 144 -7.24 -15.94 19.54
CA LEU A 144 -5.87 -16.41 19.72
C LEU A 144 -5.26 -16.82 18.38
N CYS A 145 -5.97 -17.64 17.59
CA CYS A 145 -5.53 -18.03 16.26
C CYS A 145 -5.35 -16.82 15.33
N ALA A 146 -6.29 -15.87 15.34
CA ALA A 146 -6.18 -14.65 14.53
C ALA A 146 -4.96 -13.79 14.93
N ARG A 147 -4.65 -13.70 16.23
CA ARG A 147 -3.45 -12.99 16.74
C ARG A 147 -2.14 -13.67 16.38
N GLN A 148 -2.13 -14.99 16.25
CA GLN A 148 -0.94 -15.77 15.90
C GLN A 148 -0.72 -15.81 14.39
N ALA A 149 -1.77 -16.10 13.62
CA ALA A 149 -1.71 -16.20 12.15
C ALA A 149 -1.62 -14.83 11.45
N GLY A 150 -2.27 -13.80 12.00
CA GLY A 150 -2.38 -12.48 11.39
C GLY A 150 -1.02 -11.86 11.04
N PRO A 151 -0.12 -11.65 12.02
CA PRO A 151 1.19 -11.06 11.76
C PRO A 151 2.05 -11.85 10.76
N ASN A 152 2.00 -13.18 10.82
CA ASN A 152 2.73 -14.05 9.88
C ASN A 152 2.21 -13.88 8.44
N LEU A 153 0.89 -13.85 8.26
CA LEU A 153 0.26 -13.59 6.96
C LEU A 153 0.63 -12.21 6.42
N MET A 154 0.55 -11.17 7.26
CA MET A 154 0.88 -9.81 6.87
C MET A 154 2.34 -9.67 6.48
N ALA A 155 3.26 -10.28 7.23
CA ALA A 155 4.68 -10.31 6.89
C ALA A 155 4.92 -10.93 5.51
N LYS A 156 4.27 -12.06 5.21
CA LYS A 156 4.35 -12.74 3.91
C LYS A 156 3.79 -11.88 2.76
N MET A 157 2.68 -11.19 2.98
CA MET A 157 2.09 -10.28 1.97
C MET A 157 2.98 -9.05 1.72
N LYS A 158 3.55 -8.49 2.79
CA LYS A 158 4.50 -7.38 2.74
C LYS A 158 5.77 -7.78 1.99
N GLU A 159 6.40 -8.89 2.35
CA GLU A 159 7.63 -9.38 1.71
C GLU A 159 7.43 -9.61 0.20
N ARG A 160 6.34 -10.26 -0.19
CA ARG A 160 5.99 -10.47 -1.60
C ARG A 160 5.86 -9.15 -2.36
N SER A 161 5.23 -8.16 -1.74
CA SER A 161 5.05 -6.84 -2.33
C SER A 161 6.35 -6.05 -2.45
N ILE A 162 7.24 -6.15 -1.47
CA ILE A 162 8.59 -5.53 -1.52
C ILE A 162 9.41 -6.16 -2.64
N LYS A 163 9.39 -7.49 -2.76
CA LYS A 163 10.08 -8.20 -3.84
C LYS A 163 9.57 -7.75 -5.21
N TRP A 164 8.26 -7.75 -5.40
CA TRP A 164 7.63 -7.28 -6.64
C TRP A 164 8.01 -5.83 -6.95
N MET A 165 7.99 -4.94 -5.96
CA MET A 165 8.37 -3.54 -6.17
C MET A 165 9.85 -3.39 -6.54
N THR A 166 10.72 -4.18 -5.93
CA THR A 166 12.15 -4.24 -6.29
C THR A 166 12.32 -4.64 -7.76
N GLU A 167 11.56 -5.65 -8.22
CA GLU A 167 11.57 -6.07 -9.62
C GLU A 167 11.12 -4.94 -10.56
N ILE A 168 10.07 -4.18 -10.22
CA ILE A 168 9.62 -3.02 -11.02
C ILE A 168 10.69 -1.93 -11.07
N VAL A 169 11.33 -1.61 -9.94
CA VAL A 169 12.44 -0.65 -9.89
C VAL A 169 13.59 -1.09 -10.79
N ASP A 170 13.91 -2.39 -10.81
CA ASP A 170 14.97 -2.93 -11.65
C ASP A 170 14.58 -2.96 -13.14
N MET A 171 13.31 -3.22 -13.46
CA MET A 171 12.79 -3.13 -14.83
C MET A 171 12.96 -1.72 -15.42
N GLU A 172 12.65 -0.68 -14.64
CA GLU A 172 12.74 0.72 -15.09
C GLU A 172 14.20 1.17 -15.34
N LYS A 173 15.19 0.48 -14.76
CA LYS A 173 16.63 0.73 -15.01
C LYS A 173 17.10 0.19 -16.37
N LEU A 174 16.39 -0.78 -16.94
CA LEU A 174 16.88 -1.55 -18.08
C LEU A 174 16.41 -1.01 -19.43
N THR A 175 15.27 -0.31 -19.49
CA THR A 175 14.70 0.14 -20.76
C THR A 175 14.14 1.55 -20.67
N ASP A 176 14.38 2.32 -21.73
CA ASP A 176 13.89 3.68 -21.96
C ASP A 176 12.65 3.70 -22.89
N TYR A 177 12.05 2.54 -23.16
CA TYR A 177 10.88 2.47 -24.03
C TYR A 177 9.65 3.13 -23.39
N THR A 178 8.90 3.88 -24.20
CA THR A 178 7.56 4.37 -23.85
C THR A 178 6.68 4.48 -25.09
N CYS A 179 5.41 4.13 -24.92
CA CYS A 179 4.34 4.39 -25.90
C CYS A 179 3.44 5.56 -25.49
N ASP A 180 3.79 6.29 -24.42
CA ASP A 180 3.03 7.44 -23.94
C ASP A 180 3.16 8.59 -24.95
N PRO A 181 2.05 9.03 -25.59
CA PRO A 181 2.10 10.14 -26.55
C PRO A 181 2.49 11.48 -25.90
N GLU A 182 2.26 11.64 -24.59
CA GLU A 182 2.62 12.85 -23.85
C GLU A 182 4.14 13.03 -23.75
N TYR A 183 4.92 11.94 -23.81
CA TYR A 183 6.37 12.02 -23.83
C TYR A 183 6.88 12.82 -25.04
N VAL A 184 6.41 12.47 -26.24
CA VAL A 184 6.83 13.15 -27.47
C VAL A 184 6.36 14.60 -27.48
N ALA A 185 5.13 14.85 -27.01
CA ALA A 185 4.58 16.21 -26.91
C ALA A 185 5.41 17.08 -25.95
N GLU A 186 5.73 16.56 -24.77
CA GLU A 186 6.49 17.28 -23.76
C GLU A 186 7.95 17.51 -24.19
N TRP A 187 8.60 16.50 -24.78
CA TRP A 187 9.94 16.66 -25.34
C TRP A 187 9.98 17.72 -26.44
N ASN A 188 9.02 17.70 -27.39
CA ASN A 188 8.95 18.72 -28.44
C ASN A 188 8.76 20.12 -27.87
N ARG A 189 7.89 20.27 -26.85
CA ARG A 189 7.65 21.55 -26.16
C ARG A 189 8.94 22.07 -25.53
N LEU A 190 9.67 21.22 -24.82
CA LEU A 190 10.94 21.57 -24.18
C LEU A 190 12.05 21.89 -25.21
N MET A 191 12.13 21.12 -26.30
CA MET A 191 13.13 21.30 -27.35
C MET A 191 12.95 22.57 -28.18
N ALA A 192 11.73 23.12 -28.24
CA ALA A 192 11.47 24.40 -28.92
C ALA A 192 12.33 25.55 -28.38
N HIS A 193 12.81 25.46 -27.13
CA HIS A 193 13.65 26.47 -26.49
C HIS A 193 15.15 26.29 -26.71
N GLN A 194 15.61 25.23 -27.39
CA GLN A 194 17.03 24.89 -27.49
C GLN A 194 17.87 26.02 -28.12
N ASN A 195 17.44 26.56 -29.26
CA ASN A 195 18.20 27.59 -29.98
C ASN A 195 18.31 28.88 -29.16
N ALA A 196 17.18 29.32 -28.58
CA ALA A 196 17.15 30.52 -27.74
C ALA A 196 18.03 30.36 -26.49
N PHE A 197 18.03 29.15 -25.89
CA PHE A 197 18.91 28.83 -24.77
C PHE A 197 20.39 28.92 -25.17
N ILE A 198 20.80 28.27 -26.27
CA ILE A 198 22.19 28.28 -26.72
C ILE A 198 22.67 29.71 -27.03
N GLU A 199 21.83 30.51 -27.70
CA GLU A 199 22.11 31.91 -27.99
C GLU A 199 22.24 32.73 -26.69
N GLY A 200 21.35 32.54 -25.73
CA GLY A 200 21.43 33.20 -24.42
C GLY A 200 22.68 32.84 -23.62
N VAL A 201 23.16 31.59 -23.71
CA VAL A 201 24.38 31.15 -22.99
C VAL A 201 25.66 31.69 -23.64
N LEU A 202 25.76 31.60 -24.98
CA LEU A 202 27.00 31.82 -25.72
C LEU A 202 27.07 33.15 -26.48
N GLY A 203 25.93 33.64 -26.99
CA GLY A 203 25.83 34.80 -27.88
C GLY A 203 25.45 36.10 -27.17
N ASP A 204 24.86 36.02 -25.98
CA ASP A 204 24.43 37.19 -25.22
C ASP A 204 25.63 38.02 -24.72
N LYS A 205 25.61 39.32 -25.03
CA LYS A 205 26.64 40.29 -24.63
C LYS A 205 26.60 40.61 -23.15
N GLU A 206 25.42 40.55 -22.52
CA GLU A 206 25.25 40.81 -21.09
C GLU A 206 25.75 39.63 -20.24
N ARG A 207 25.92 38.46 -20.86
CA ARG A 207 26.45 37.24 -20.23
C ARG A 207 25.73 36.91 -18.91
N PRO A 208 24.39 36.74 -18.93
CA PRO A 208 23.60 36.56 -17.71
C PRO A 208 24.06 35.33 -16.91
N SER A 209 24.02 35.40 -15.57
CA SER A 209 24.37 34.27 -14.71
C SER A 209 23.29 33.18 -14.73
N THR A 210 22.03 33.56 -14.98
CA THR A 210 20.87 32.68 -15.03
C THR A 210 20.04 32.87 -16.29
N ILE A 211 19.34 31.81 -16.72
CA ILE A 211 18.37 31.86 -17.82
C ILE A 211 17.09 31.15 -17.36
N THR A 212 15.93 31.69 -17.72
CA THR A 212 14.63 31.03 -17.47
C THR A 212 14.21 30.22 -18.69
N ILE A 213 13.91 28.94 -18.49
CA ILE A 213 13.41 28.03 -19.53
C ILE A 213 11.99 27.61 -19.17
N GLU A 214 11.05 27.78 -20.10
CA GLU A 214 9.65 27.43 -19.86
C GLU A 214 9.48 25.93 -19.58
N GLY A 215 8.85 25.60 -18.45
CA GLY A 215 8.65 24.22 -18.00
C GLY A 215 9.83 23.60 -17.25
N ILE A 216 10.94 24.34 -17.07
CA ILE A 216 12.05 23.96 -16.18
C ILE A 216 12.19 24.99 -15.05
N GLY A 217 12.19 26.28 -15.39
CA GLY A 217 12.40 27.40 -14.47
C GLY A 217 13.73 28.11 -14.70
N GLU A 218 14.16 28.89 -13.72
CA GLU A 218 15.44 29.59 -13.74
C GLU A 218 16.61 28.64 -13.43
N VAL A 219 17.65 28.66 -14.28
CA VAL A 219 18.83 27.79 -14.18
C VAL A 219 20.11 28.61 -14.29
N GLU A 220 21.16 28.19 -13.57
CA GLU A 220 22.49 28.79 -13.65
C GLU A 220 23.20 28.34 -14.94
N VAL A 221 23.81 29.29 -15.66
CA VAL A 221 24.44 29.01 -16.96
C VAL A 221 25.89 29.45 -17.09
N GLU A 222 26.44 30.13 -16.09
CA GLU A 222 27.80 30.67 -16.15
C GLU A 222 28.83 29.56 -16.39
N GLY A 223 28.73 28.48 -15.62
CA GLY A 223 29.60 27.32 -15.74
C GLY A 223 29.55 26.63 -17.11
N LEU A 224 28.41 26.71 -17.81
CA LEU A 224 28.15 25.99 -19.06
C LEU A 224 28.92 26.54 -20.26
N ARG A 225 29.36 27.80 -20.20
CA ARG A 225 30.08 28.49 -21.29
C ARG A 225 31.41 27.84 -21.67
N ARG A 226 31.96 27.01 -20.78
CA ARG A 226 33.19 26.23 -21.03
C ARG A 226 32.96 25.01 -21.94
N TYR A 227 31.70 24.67 -22.23
CA TYR A 227 31.31 23.48 -23.01
C TYR A 227 30.49 23.81 -24.28
N PRO A 228 30.92 24.78 -25.12
CA PRO A 228 30.08 25.30 -26.21
C PRO A 228 29.65 24.24 -27.22
N LEU A 229 30.51 23.25 -27.49
CA LEU A 229 30.24 22.18 -28.46
C LEU A 229 29.29 21.10 -27.92
N MET A 230 29.17 20.96 -26.59
CA MET A 230 28.38 19.91 -25.96
C MET A 230 27.00 20.39 -25.51
N LEU A 231 26.82 21.71 -25.38
CA LEU A 231 25.57 22.33 -24.94
C LEU A 231 24.32 21.82 -25.68
N PRO A 232 24.29 21.72 -27.03
CA PRO A 232 23.10 21.24 -27.72
C PRO A 232 22.72 19.81 -27.34
N GLN A 233 23.71 18.91 -27.25
CA GLN A 233 23.48 17.50 -26.92
C GLN A 233 23.11 17.32 -25.45
N ALA A 234 23.76 18.04 -24.54
CA ALA A 234 23.41 18.02 -23.12
C ALA A 234 21.99 18.53 -22.90
N PHE A 235 21.60 19.61 -23.60
CA PHE A 235 20.24 20.14 -23.54
C PHE A 235 19.21 19.11 -24.02
N ASP A 236 19.42 18.48 -25.18
CA ASP A 236 18.52 17.42 -25.68
C ASP A 236 18.41 16.27 -24.67
N LEU A 237 19.54 15.81 -24.11
CA LEU A 237 19.55 14.76 -23.11
C LEU A 237 18.71 15.10 -21.88
N LYS A 238 18.87 16.34 -21.37
CA LYS A 238 18.12 16.86 -20.22
C LYS A 238 16.63 16.94 -20.50
N MET A 239 16.23 17.44 -21.68
CA MET A 239 14.81 17.56 -22.03
C MET A 239 14.15 16.20 -22.22
N ARG A 240 14.84 15.24 -22.86
CA ARG A 240 14.38 13.86 -22.94
C ARG A 240 14.20 13.25 -21.56
N MET A 241 15.19 13.43 -20.68
CA MET A 241 15.12 12.89 -19.32
C MET A 241 13.97 13.52 -18.54
N ALA A 242 13.79 14.85 -18.60
CA ALA A 242 12.70 15.54 -17.92
C ALA A 242 11.31 15.07 -18.41
N ALA A 243 11.14 14.87 -19.72
CA ALA A 243 9.90 14.35 -20.28
C ALA A 243 9.66 12.87 -19.88
N TYR A 244 10.70 12.03 -20.00
CA TYR A 244 10.60 10.60 -19.67
C TYR A 244 10.38 10.34 -18.18
N TRP A 245 10.99 11.15 -17.31
CA TRP A 245 10.88 11.02 -15.87
C TRP A 245 9.43 11.14 -15.37
N LYS A 246 8.59 11.94 -16.05
CA LYS A 246 7.15 12.01 -15.76
C LYS A 246 6.45 10.67 -16.02
N VAL A 247 6.83 9.97 -17.08
CA VAL A 247 6.31 8.63 -17.42
C VAL A 247 6.74 7.62 -16.36
N VAL A 248 8.01 7.64 -15.95
CA VAL A 248 8.57 6.78 -14.89
C VAL A 248 7.77 6.91 -13.60
N MET A 249 7.53 8.15 -13.13
CA MET A 249 6.76 8.38 -11.90
C MET A 249 5.32 7.87 -12.01
N ARG A 250 4.66 8.14 -13.14
CA ARG A 250 3.29 7.67 -13.39
C ARG A 250 3.21 6.15 -13.32
N ARG A 251 4.13 5.44 -13.97
CA ARG A 251 4.22 3.97 -13.92
C ARG A 251 4.37 3.45 -12.50
N PHE A 252 5.25 4.06 -11.70
CA PHE A 252 5.45 3.66 -10.31
C PHE A 252 4.17 3.75 -9.47
N VAL A 253 3.37 4.79 -9.67
CA VAL A 253 2.09 4.98 -8.95
C VAL A 253 1.02 4.03 -9.49
N ASP A 254 0.85 3.96 -10.81
CA ASP A 254 -0.19 3.14 -11.45
C ASP A 254 0.02 1.65 -11.19
N PHE A 255 1.26 1.16 -11.37
CA PHE A 255 1.57 -0.24 -11.09
C PHE A 255 1.36 -0.58 -9.62
N MET A 256 1.73 0.33 -8.71
CA MET A 256 1.52 0.12 -7.28
C MET A 256 0.03 0.01 -6.94
N ALA A 257 -0.81 0.88 -7.50
CA ALA A 257 -2.25 0.83 -7.29
C ALA A 257 -2.85 -0.51 -7.76
N LEU A 258 -2.44 -0.98 -8.94
CA LEU A 258 -2.87 -2.28 -9.48
C LEU A 258 -2.42 -3.45 -8.62
N HIS A 259 -1.14 -3.46 -8.21
CA HIS A 259 -0.57 -4.49 -7.36
C HIS A 259 -1.25 -4.56 -6.00
N LEU A 260 -1.51 -3.40 -5.38
CA LEU A 260 -2.22 -3.33 -4.09
C LEU A 260 -3.62 -3.90 -4.21
N GLN A 261 -4.41 -3.49 -5.20
CA GLN A 261 -5.77 -4.00 -5.39
C GLN A 261 -5.80 -5.52 -5.58
N LEU A 262 -4.89 -6.06 -6.41
CA LEU A 262 -4.76 -7.50 -6.60
C LEU A 262 -4.33 -8.22 -5.32
N SER A 263 -3.35 -7.68 -4.61
CA SER A 263 -2.77 -8.30 -3.41
C SER A 263 -3.77 -8.30 -2.25
N ILE A 264 -4.49 -7.20 -2.04
CA ILE A 264 -5.55 -7.09 -1.04
C ILE A 264 -6.69 -8.05 -1.38
N SER A 265 -7.07 -8.15 -2.66
CA SER A 265 -8.09 -9.11 -3.09
C SER A 265 -7.67 -10.56 -2.81
N ASN A 266 -6.42 -10.91 -3.10
CA ASN A 266 -5.89 -12.25 -2.80
C ASN A 266 -5.81 -12.51 -1.29
N LEU A 267 -5.39 -11.51 -0.50
CA LEU A 267 -5.39 -11.59 0.96
C LEU A 267 -6.79 -11.96 1.48
N VAL A 268 -7.79 -11.13 1.16
CA VAL A 268 -9.14 -11.25 1.72
C VAL A 268 -9.85 -12.51 1.21
N ASN A 269 -9.69 -12.85 -0.07
CA ASN A 269 -10.47 -13.92 -0.68
C ASN A 269 -9.83 -15.30 -0.56
N LYS A 270 -8.49 -15.39 -0.55
CA LYS A 270 -7.76 -16.65 -0.69
C LYS A 270 -6.88 -16.98 0.51
N GLU A 271 -6.07 -16.02 0.97
CA GLU A 271 -4.98 -16.32 1.91
C GLU A 271 -5.43 -16.27 3.39
N MET A 272 -6.27 -15.30 3.78
CA MET A 272 -6.64 -15.09 5.19
C MET A 272 -7.31 -16.30 5.84
N GLU A 273 -8.33 -16.86 5.20
CA GLU A 273 -9.05 -18.02 5.74
C GLU A 273 -8.14 -19.24 5.81
N ALA A 274 -7.34 -19.49 4.78
CA ALA A 274 -6.42 -20.62 4.74
C ALA A 274 -5.39 -20.54 5.87
N GLU A 275 -4.82 -19.35 6.12
CA GLU A 275 -3.84 -19.17 7.20
C GLU A 275 -4.45 -19.39 8.58
N ILE A 276 -5.64 -18.82 8.83
CA ILE A 276 -6.34 -18.99 10.12
C ILE A 276 -6.73 -20.47 10.33
N VAL A 277 -7.20 -21.16 9.28
CA VAL A 277 -7.52 -22.60 9.35
C VAL A 277 -6.26 -23.41 9.66
N ASN A 278 -5.14 -23.13 9.00
CA ASN A 278 -3.88 -23.85 9.23
C ASN A 278 -3.39 -23.66 10.68
N GLU A 279 -3.47 -22.45 11.22
CA GLU A 279 -3.10 -22.17 12.61
C GLU A 279 -4.03 -22.92 13.59
N LEU A 280 -5.34 -22.90 13.34
CA LEU A 280 -6.32 -23.61 14.16
C LEU A 280 -6.11 -25.14 14.13
N MET A 281 -5.71 -25.68 12.99
CA MET A 281 -5.47 -27.11 12.76
C MET A 281 -4.04 -27.56 13.08
N GLY A 282 -3.19 -26.68 13.62
CA GLY A 282 -1.77 -26.89 13.84
C GLY A 282 -1.39 -28.13 14.69
N PRO A 283 -0.09 -28.50 14.71
CA PRO A 283 0.41 -29.82 15.15
C PRO A 283 0.25 -30.12 16.64
N TYR A 284 -0.13 -29.15 17.46
CA TYR A 284 -0.19 -29.28 18.93
C TYR A 284 -1.49 -29.92 19.48
N GLY A 285 -2.32 -30.51 18.61
CA GLY A 285 -3.51 -31.27 19.00
C GLY A 285 -4.71 -30.39 19.41
N GLY A 286 -5.91 -30.91 19.19
CA GLY A 286 -7.17 -30.29 19.60
C GLY A 286 -7.88 -29.42 18.54
N GLY A 287 -7.23 -29.05 17.43
CA GLY A 287 -7.89 -28.51 16.21
C GLY A 287 -9.06 -27.54 16.46
N ILE A 288 -10.18 -27.84 15.81
CA ILE A 288 -11.48 -27.17 16.00
C ILE A 288 -12.13 -27.47 17.37
N GLU A 289 -11.74 -28.57 18.04
CA GLU A 289 -12.25 -28.97 19.37
C GLU A 289 -11.87 -27.95 20.44
N ARG A 290 -10.75 -27.24 20.26
CA ARG A 290 -10.36 -26.11 21.13
C ARG A 290 -11.46 -25.06 21.23
N MET A 291 -12.23 -24.81 20.16
CA MET A 291 -13.32 -23.83 20.19
C MET A 291 -14.48 -24.21 21.13
N LEU A 292 -14.53 -25.46 21.62
CA LEU A 292 -15.46 -25.88 22.66
C LEU A 292 -15.08 -25.32 24.05
N GLU A 293 -13.85 -24.83 24.21
CA GLU A 293 -13.39 -24.19 25.43
C GLU A 293 -13.92 -22.76 25.53
N GLU A 294 -14.74 -22.51 26.54
CA GLU A 294 -15.19 -21.15 26.86
C GLU A 294 -14.07 -20.33 27.48
N SER A 295 -14.02 -19.02 27.19
CA SER A 295 -13.18 -18.10 27.94
C SER A 295 -13.49 -18.20 29.44
N PRO A 296 -12.48 -18.22 30.33
CA PRO A 296 -12.70 -18.25 31.78
C PRO A 296 -13.67 -17.16 32.26
N ALA A 297 -13.59 -15.96 31.69
CA ALA A 297 -14.48 -14.85 32.04
C ALA A 297 -15.95 -15.10 31.63
N VAL A 298 -16.17 -15.75 30.48
CA VAL A 298 -17.51 -16.12 29.99
C VAL A 298 -18.07 -17.28 30.79
N ALA A 299 -17.24 -18.29 31.10
CA ALA A 299 -17.61 -19.43 31.92
C ALA A 299 -18.10 -19.00 33.31
N VAL A 300 -17.37 -18.11 34.00
CA VAL A 300 -17.79 -17.56 35.30
C VAL A 300 -19.10 -16.78 35.19
N LYS A 301 -19.28 -15.97 34.13
CA LYS A 301 -20.55 -15.26 33.89
C LYS A 301 -21.70 -16.23 33.63
N ARG A 302 -21.47 -17.31 32.88
CA ARG A 302 -22.46 -18.37 32.61
C ARG A 302 -22.90 -19.06 33.88
N GLU A 303 -21.94 -19.44 34.71
CA GLU A 303 -22.22 -20.11 35.97
C GLU A 303 -23.07 -19.23 36.89
N LYS A 304 -22.71 -17.94 37.03
CA LYS A 304 -23.50 -16.97 37.81
C LYS A 304 -24.92 -16.83 37.27
N LEU A 305 -25.07 -16.70 35.95
CA LEU A 305 -26.38 -16.57 35.31
C LEU A 305 -27.24 -17.82 35.50
N ASN A 306 -26.66 -19.01 35.33
CA ASN A 306 -27.34 -20.28 35.55
C ASN A 306 -27.79 -20.44 37.01
N LYS A 307 -26.95 -20.03 37.99
CA LYS A 307 -27.34 -20.00 39.41
C LYS A 307 -28.52 -19.06 39.66
N SER A 308 -28.52 -17.87 39.06
CA SER A 308 -29.64 -16.92 39.18
C SER A 308 -30.92 -17.45 38.53
N ILE A 309 -30.84 -18.04 37.34
CA ILE A 309 -31.98 -18.66 36.65
C ILE A 309 -32.57 -19.79 37.49
N LYS A 310 -31.72 -20.64 38.09
CA LYS A 310 -32.17 -21.70 39.00
C LYS A 310 -32.95 -21.12 40.18
N LYS A 311 -32.39 -20.12 40.89
CA LYS A 311 -33.08 -19.45 41.99
C LYS A 311 -34.42 -18.85 41.59
N LEU A 312 -34.53 -18.26 40.39
CA LEU A 312 -35.78 -17.70 39.88
C LEU A 312 -36.81 -18.79 39.57
N ARG A 313 -36.39 -19.95 39.04
CA ARG A 313 -37.28 -21.11 38.83
C ARG A 313 -37.79 -21.66 40.17
N ASP A 314 -36.89 -21.84 41.14
CA ASP A 314 -37.24 -22.33 42.48
C ASP A 314 -38.23 -21.35 43.15
N SER A 315 -37.98 -20.04 43.04
CA SER A 315 -38.87 -19.01 43.58
C SER A 315 -40.24 -19.01 42.89
N LYS A 316 -40.29 -19.19 41.56
CA LYS A 316 -41.54 -19.33 40.82
C LYS A 316 -42.35 -20.53 41.31
N GLU A 317 -41.70 -21.66 41.57
CA GLU A 317 -42.38 -22.86 42.07
C GLU A 317 -42.94 -22.65 43.48
N VAL A 318 -42.21 -21.96 44.35
CA VAL A 318 -42.70 -21.57 45.68
C VAL A 318 -43.92 -20.65 45.56
N VAL A 319 -43.86 -19.63 44.71
CA VAL A 319 -45.00 -18.71 44.49
C VAL A 319 -46.20 -19.47 43.92
N ALA A 320 -46.00 -20.41 42.99
CA ALA A 320 -47.07 -21.25 42.46
C ALA A 320 -47.75 -22.07 43.57
N LYS A 321 -46.96 -22.73 44.45
CA LYS A 321 -47.49 -23.48 45.60
C LYS A 321 -48.30 -22.59 46.56
N ILE A 322 -47.83 -21.35 46.78
CA ILE A 322 -48.56 -20.38 47.60
C ILE A 322 -49.89 -20.00 46.92
N MET A 323 -49.88 -19.71 45.61
CA MET A 323 -51.11 -19.41 44.86
C MET A 323 -52.11 -20.57 44.87
N ASP A 324 -51.64 -21.81 44.67
CA ASP A 324 -52.49 -23.01 44.71
C ASP A 324 -53.13 -23.18 46.10
N SER A 325 -52.38 -22.87 47.18
CA SER A 325 -52.92 -22.91 48.53
C SER A 325 -54.02 -21.86 48.77
N PHE A 326 -53.98 -20.70 48.10
CA PHE A 326 -55.04 -19.69 48.19
C PHE A 326 -56.29 -20.08 47.39
N ILE A 327 -56.15 -20.81 46.29
CA ILE A 327 -57.28 -21.27 45.46
C ILE A 327 -58.07 -22.38 46.18
N CYS A 328 -57.40 -23.26 46.94
CA CYS A 328 -58.06 -24.31 47.73
C CYS A 328 -58.85 -23.82 48.96
N TYR A 329 -58.79 -22.53 49.32
CA TYR A 329 -59.59 -21.94 50.41
C TYR A 329 -60.88 -21.25 49.93
N VAL A 330 -61.17 -21.29 48.63
CA VAL A 330 -62.35 -20.62 48.02
C VAL A 330 -63.40 -21.62 47.50
N ASP A 331 -63.23 -22.92 47.75
CA ASP A 331 -64.26 -23.95 47.53
C ASP A 331 -64.98 -24.33 48.83
#